data_AF-A0A8S4NQI7-F1
#
_entry.id   AF-A0A8S4NQI7-F1
#
_cell.length_a   1.000
_cell.length_b   1.000
_cell.length_c   1.000
_cell.angle_alpha   90.00
_cell.angle_beta   90.00
_cell.angle_gamma   90.00
#
_symmetry.space_group_name_H-M   'P 1'
#
loop_
_entity.id
_entity.type
_entity.pdbx_description
1 polymer ?
#
loop_
_entity_poly.entity_id
_entity_poly.type
_entity_poly.pdbx_seq_one_letter_code
_entity_poly.pdbx_strand_id
1 'polypeptide(L)'
;LQWNGSPLTCKKKCPYRMPPANGIIDPSSDDPIESEYIPGDVVRFRCNECYTIGSDESGLMSDSAVCLNNGDWSDPVPTCERMRCIPMLAPANGGRSPESGNNLCNDPPIH
;
A
#
# COMPACT_ATOMS: atom_id res chain seq x y z
N LEU A 1 44.17 16.29 25.68
CA LEU A 1 42.87 15.58 25.59
C LEU A 1 42.52 15.47 24.11
N GLN A 2 42.82 14.34 23.47
CA GLN A 2 42.51 14.12 22.05
C GLN A 2 41.21 13.31 21.98
N TRP A 3 40.16 13.91 21.44
CA TRP A 3 38.89 13.20 21.21
C TRP A 3 39.09 12.19 20.07
N ASN A 4 38.83 10.91 20.34
CA ASN A 4 38.94 9.80 19.38
C ASN A 4 37.57 9.35 18.83
N GLY A 5 36.54 10.18 18.99
CA GLY A 5 35.20 9.86 18.52
C GLY A 5 35.10 10.05 17.01
N SER A 6 34.80 8.98 16.28
CA SER A 6 34.25 9.05 14.93
C SER A 6 33.08 10.05 14.93
N PRO A 7 32.91 10.90 13.90
CA PRO A 7 31.76 11.78 13.85
C PRO A 7 30.49 10.91 13.90
N LEU A 8 29.72 11.03 14.98
CA LEU A 8 28.39 10.45 15.07
C LEU A 8 27.57 11.19 14.01
N THR A 9 27.42 10.58 12.84
CA THR A 9 26.55 11.10 11.79
C THR A 9 25.13 11.02 12.31
N CYS A 10 24.55 12.18 12.62
CA CYS A 10 23.15 12.28 13.00
C CYS A 10 22.32 11.86 11.79
N LYS A 11 21.90 10.59 11.76
CA LYS A 11 20.98 10.09 10.76
C LYS A 11 19.61 10.70 11.04
N LYS A 12 19.04 11.39 10.06
CA LYS A 12 17.65 11.84 10.16
C LYS A 12 16.75 10.61 10.17
N LYS A 13 15.85 10.56 11.15
CA LYS A 13 14.79 9.55 11.23
C LYS A 13 13.70 9.92 10.23
N CYS A 14 13.02 8.91 9.70
CA CYS A 14 11.85 9.14 8.86
C CYS A 14 10.61 9.39 9.71
N PRO A 15 9.68 10.25 9.25
CA PRO A 15 8.44 10.52 9.96
C PRO A 15 7.53 9.28 9.96
N TYR A 16 6.70 9.17 11.00
CA TYR A 16 5.61 8.21 11.04
C TYR A 16 4.69 8.38 9.82
N ARG A 17 4.26 7.24 9.26
CA ARG A 17 3.36 7.16 8.11
C ARG A 17 1.98 6.73 8.59
N MET A 18 0.95 7.46 8.18
CA MET A 18 -0.42 6.98 8.37
C MET A 18 -0.71 5.85 7.38
N PRO A 19 -1.49 4.83 7.76
CA PRO A 19 -1.94 3.82 6.83
C PRO A 19 -2.78 4.46 5.69
N PRO A 20 -2.77 3.86 4.49
CA PRO A 20 -3.63 4.32 3.41
C PRO A 20 -5.11 4.16 3.79
N ALA A 21 -5.97 5.02 3.25
CA ALA A 21 -7.42 4.87 3.41
C ALA A 21 -7.86 3.52 2.84
N ASN A 22 -8.67 2.75 3.58
CA ASN A 22 -9.01 1.36 3.23
C ASN A 22 -7.79 0.43 3.12
N GLY A 23 -6.78 0.63 3.96
CA GLY A 23 -5.66 -0.28 4.12
C GLY A 23 -4.98 -0.16 5.48
N ILE A 24 -3.87 -0.87 5.64
CA ILE A 24 -3.06 -0.97 6.84
C ILE A 24 -1.57 -0.86 6.49
N ILE A 25 -0.76 -0.48 7.46
CA ILE A 25 0.68 -0.79 7.45
C ILE A 25 0.78 -2.23 7.95
N ASP A 26 1.45 -3.08 7.18
CA ASP A 26 1.56 -4.50 7.44
C ASP A 26 2.39 -4.76 8.71
N PRO A 27 1.81 -5.27 9.81
CA PRO A 27 2.55 -5.60 11.04
C PRO A 27 3.35 -6.90 10.92
N SER A 28 3.20 -7.64 9.81
CA SER A 28 3.79 -8.97 9.63
C SER A 28 5.12 -8.97 8.88
N SER A 29 5.54 -7.83 8.34
CA SER A 29 6.95 -7.65 8.05
C SER A 29 7.70 -7.46 9.36
N ASP A 30 8.98 -7.83 9.43
CA ASP A 30 9.90 -7.57 10.56
C ASP A 30 10.06 -6.07 10.92
N ASP A 31 9.14 -5.23 10.42
CA ASP A 31 9.12 -3.79 10.55
C ASP A 31 8.30 -3.43 11.79
N PRO A 32 8.91 -2.77 12.77
CA PRO A 32 8.19 -2.40 13.97
C PRO A 32 7.26 -1.21 13.60
N ILE A 33 5.97 -1.28 13.96
CA ILE A 33 5.03 -0.15 13.80
C ILE A 33 5.42 0.91 14.84
N GLU A 34 6.53 1.59 14.55
CA GLU A 34 7.17 2.51 15.47
C GLU A 34 6.91 3.95 15.08
N SER A 35 7.07 4.82 16.07
CA SER A 35 7.10 6.26 15.85
C SER A 35 8.46 6.75 15.34
N GLU A 36 9.46 5.86 15.25
CA GLU A 36 10.86 6.19 14.95
C GLU A 36 11.50 5.24 13.93
N TYR A 37 11.34 5.52 12.64
CA TYR A 37 12.00 4.76 11.57
C TYR A 37 13.41 5.29 11.31
N ILE A 38 14.39 4.39 11.19
CA ILE A 38 15.78 4.72 10.87
C ILE A 38 16.12 4.39 9.41
N PRO A 39 17.14 5.04 8.81
CA PRO A 39 17.50 4.75 7.44
C PRO A 39 17.86 3.27 7.21
N GLY A 40 17.18 2.64 6.26
CA GLY A 40 17.22 1.21 5.99
C GLY A 40 15.93 0.46 6.37
N ASP A 41 15.12 1.01 7.27
CA ASP A 41 13.83 0.42 7.62
C ASP A 41 12.90 0.42 6.41
N VAL A 42 12.08 -0.62 6.32
CA VAL A 42 11.06 -0.77 5.28
C VAL A 42 9.70 -0.66 5.94
N VAL A 43 8.71 -0.15 5.21
CA VAL A 43 7.31 -0.30 5.59
C VAL A 43 6.57 -0.90 4.42
N ARG A 44 5.66 -1.83 4.70
CA ARG A 44 4.77 -2.42 3.71
C ARG A 44 3.34 -1.98 3.94
N PHE A 45 2.64 -1.70 2.86
CA PHE A 45 1.24 -1.30 2.84
C PHE A 45 0.41 -2.46 2.30
N ARG A 46 -0.73 -2.72 2.94
CA ARG A 46 -1.73 -3.64 2.42
C ARG A 46 -3.07 -2.94 2.33
N CYS A 47 -3.74 -3.09 1.20
CA CYS A 47 -5.12 -2.66 1.08
C CYS A 47 -6.04 -3.67 1.76
N ASN A 48 -7.13 -3.16 2.35
CA ASN A 48 -8.18 -3.98 2.94
C ASN A 48 -8.85 -4.81 1.84
N GLU A 49 -9.63 -5.80 2.28
CA GLU A 49 -10.47 -6.58 1.38
C GLU A 49 -11.23 -5.65 0.43
N CYS A 50 -11.26 -6.03 -0.85
CA CYS A 50 -11.93 -5.29 -1.91
C CYS A 50 -11.27 -4.01 -2.42
N TYR A 51 -10.03 -3.77 -1.99
CA TYR A 51 -9.19 -2.71 -2.49
C TYR A 51 -7.84 -3.27 -2.98
N THR A 52 -7.24 -2.62 -3.96
CA THR A 52 -5.91 -2.93 -4.48
C THR A 52 -5.05 -1.66 -4.49
N ILE A 53 -3.73 -1.82 -4.53
CA ILE A 53 -2.81 -0.71 -4.77
C ILE A 53 -3.19 -0.06 -6.10
N GLY A 54 -3.43 1.25 -6.07
CA GLY A 54 -3.80 2.06 -7.22
C GLY A 54 -2.62 2.37 -8.12
N SER A 55 -2.91 3.09 -9.20
CA SER A 55 -1.91 3.60 -10.14
C SER A 55 -1.98 5.12 -10.25
N ASP A 56 -0.85 5.76 -10.50
CA ASP A 56 -0.76 7.18 -10.90
C ASP A 56 -0.28 7.32 -12.36
N GLU A 57 0.03 8.55 -12.76
CA GLU A 57 0.56 8.85 -14.11
C GLU A 57 1.86 8.13 -14.46
N SER A 58 2.61 7.67 -13.46
CA SER A 58 3.87 6.92 -13.61
C SER A 58 3.67 5.40 -13.64
N GLY A 59 2.47 4.90 -13.33
CA GLY A 59 2.13 3.48 -13.34
C GLY A 59 1.60 2.99 -11.99
N LEU A 60 1.76 1.69 -11.73
CA LEU A 60 1.34 1.09 -10.45
C LEU A 60 2.17 1.69 -9.32
N MET A 61 1.50 2.13 -8.25
CA MET A 61 2.19 2.65 -7.06
C MET A 61 2.92 1.53 -6.32
N SER A 62 3.93 1.87 -5.53
CA SER A 62 4.65 0.92 -4.68
C SER A 62 3.82 0.53 -3.45
N ASP A 63 3.83 -0.76 -3.11
CA ASP A 63 3.25 -1.31 -1.89
C ASP A 63 4.21 -1.21 -0.68
N SER A 64 5.38 -0.63 -0.87
CA SER A 64 6.41 -0.51 0.16
C SER A 64 7.19 0.79 0.01
N ALA A 65 7.81 1.23 1.10
CA ALA A 65 8.70 2.39 1.11
C ALA A 65 9.89 2.13 2.05
N VAL A 66 11.06 2.66 1.68
CA VAL A 66 12.30 2.56 2.44
C VAL A 66 12.63 3.90 3.09
N CYS A 67 13.02 3.90 4.36
CA CYS A 67 13.54 5.09 5.01
C CYS A 67 14.94 5.41 4.47
N LEU A 68 15.09 6.56 3.83
CA LEU A 68 16.33 6.99 3.20
C LEU A 68 17.23 7.76 4.18
N ASN A 69 18.52 7.83 3.87
CA ASN A 69 19.51 8.52 4.72
C ASN A 69 19.25 10.03 4.90
N ASN A 70 18.45 10.64 4.03
CA ASN A 70 18.04 12.05 4.14
C ASN A 70 16.87 12.28 5.11
N GLY A 71 16.27 11.21 5.66
CA GLY A 71 15.09 11.26 6.53
C GLY A 71 13.76 11.28 5.78
N ASP A 72 13.78 11.08 4.46
CA ASP A 72 12.57 10.94 3.64
C ASP A 72 12.33 9.47 3.29
N TRP A 73 11.12 9.16 2.85
CA TRP A 73 10.77 7.84 2.35
C TRP A 73 11.00 7.75 0.84
N SER A 74 11.35 6.56 0.34
CA SER A 74 11.55 6.32 -1.10
C SER A 74 10.28 6.52 -1.94
N ASP A 75 9.13 6.17 -1.37
CA ASP A 75 7.84 6.15 -2.07
C ASP A 75 6.76 6.78 -1.18
N PRO A 76 5.73 7.44 -1.75
CA PRO A 76 4.60 7.98 -0.99
C PRO A 76 3.71 6.87 -0.42
N VAL A 77 2.74 7.25 0.43
CA VAL A 77 1.68 6.30 0.85
C VAL A 77 0.82 5.98 -0.38
N PRO A 78 0.62 4.71 -0.74
CA PRO A 78 -0.18 4.36 -1.91
C PRO A 78 -1.67 4.68 -1.69
N THR A 79 -2.40 4.86 -2.78
CA THR A 79 -3.86 4.92 -2.71
C THR A 79 -4.43 3.53 -2.87
N CYS A 80 -5.34 3.12 -1.98
CA CYS A 80 -6.09 1.89 -2.15
C CYS A 80 -7.34 2.16 -2.99
N GLU A 81 -7.35 1.64 -4.21
CA GLU A 81 -8.47 1.78 -5.13
C GLU A 81 -9.40 0.58 -5.00
N ARG A 82 -10.70 0.86 -5.01
CA ARG A 82 -11.71 -0.20 -4.97
C ARG A 82 -11.58 -1.05 -6.23
N MET A 83 -11.49 -2.36 -6.06
CA MET A 83 -11.49 -3.28 -7.19
C MET A 83 -12.77 -3.10 -8.00
N ARG A 84 -12.65 -2.77 -9.28
CA ARG A 84 -13.78 -2.70 -10.22
C ARG A 84 -13.86 -4.04 -10.95
N CYS A 85 -15.01 -4.70 -10.90
CA CYS A 85 -15.26 -5.83 -11.77
C CYS A 85 -15.31 -5.34 -13.22
N ILE A 86 -14.46 -5.91 -14.07
CA ILE A 86 -14.58 -5.73 -15.52
C ILE A 86 -15.87 -6.46 -15.90
N PRO A 87 -16.89 -5.79 -16.45
CA PRO A 87 -18.03 -6.50 -16.99
C PRO A 87 -17.50 -7.46 -18.07
N MET A 88 -17.66 -8.76 -17.88
CA MET A 88 -17.34 -9.72 -18.92
C MET A 88 -18.19 -9.35 -20.13
N LEU A 89 -17.55 -8.95 -21.22
CA LEU A 89 -18.23 -8.67 -22.48
C LEU A 89 -18.99 -9.93 -22.88
N ALA A 90 -20.33 -9.86 -22.82
CA ALA A 90 -21.17 -10.95 -23.29
C ALA A 90 -20.85 -11.22 -24.78
N PRO A 91 -20.70 -12.49 -25.20
CA PRO A 91 -20.47 -12.82 -26.60
C PRO A 91 -21.66 -12.39 -27.46
N ALA A 92 -21.37 -11.93 -28.68
CA ALA A 92 -22.27 -11.16 -29.53
C ALA A 92 -23.61 -11.82 -29.92
N ASN A 93 -23.83 -13.12 -29.70
CA ASN A 93 -25.06 -13.82 -30.15
C ASN A 93 -25.41 -15.05 -29.29
N GLY A 94 -25.52 -14.90 -27.98
CA GLY A 94 -25.96 -15.99 -27.11
C GLY A 94 -26.91 -15.48 -26.03
N GLY A 95 -28.21 -15.75 -26.20
CA GLY A 95 -29.22 -15.34 -25.24
C GLY A 95 -28.95 -15.95 -23.85
N ARG A 96 -28.67 -15.08 -22.89
CA ARG A 96 -29.07 -15.24 -21.49
C ARG A 96 -29.49 -13.86 -20.98
N SER A 97 -30.58 -13.85 -20.22
CA SER A 97 -31.10 -12.70 -19.48
C SER A 97 -29.94 -12.02 -18.71
N PRO A 98 -30.00 -10.71 -18.43
CA PRO A 98 -29.08 -10.07 -17.49
C PRO A 98 -29.46 -10.51 -16.08
N GLU A 99 -29.37 -11.81 -15.80
CA GLU A 99 -29.57 -12.37 -14.48
C GLU A 99 -28.21 -12.59 -13.84
N SER A 100 -28.05 -11.89 -12.71
CA SER A 100 -26.95 -12.03 -11.74
C SER A 100 -25.64 -11.39 -12.16
N GLY A 101 -25.66 -10.05 -12.15
CA GLY A 101 -24.45 -9.25 -12.03
C GLY A 101 -23.76 -9.52 -10.69
N ASN A 102 -22.95 -10.57 -10.62
CA ASN A 102 -22.11 -10.83 -9.46
C ASN A 102 -20.80 -10.06 -9.64
N ASN A 103 -20.89 -8.74 -9.51
CA ASN A 103 -19.79 -7.81 -9.77
C ASN A 103 -19.32 -7.09 -8.49
N LEU A 104 -19.53 -7.69 -7.30
CA LEU A 104 -19.35 -6.96 -6.06
C LEU A 104 -18.52 -7.71 -5.03
N CYS A 105 -17.44 -7.05 -4.69
CA CYS A 105 -16.97 -6.90 -3.34
C CYS A 105 -18.10 -6.75 -2.32
N ASN A 106 -18.25 -7.77 -1.46
CA ASN A 106 -19.30 -8.00 -0.47
C ASN A 106 -20.71 -8.30 -1.02
N ASP A 107 -20.86 -9.13 -2.05
CA ASP A 107 -22.18 -9.68 -2.38
C ASP A 107 -22.63 -10.70 -1.29
N PRO A 108 -23.74 -10.45 -0.57
CA PRO A 108 -24.28 -11.43 0.38
C PRO A 108 -24.83 -12.65 -0.38
N PRO A 109 -24.81 -13.88 0.21
CA PRO A 109 -25.45 -15.02 -0.43
C PRO A 109 -26.96 -14.72 -0.59
N ILE A 110 -27.42 -14.69 -1.84
CA ILE A 110 -28.85 -14.57 -2.16
C ILE A 110 -29.53 -15.81 -1.56
N HIS A 111 -30.33 -15.59 -0.52
CA HIS A 111 -31.12 -16.61 0.18
C HIS A 111 -32.54 -16.68 -0.37
#